data_AF-A0A6B3F6E9-F1
#
_entry.id   AF-A0A6B3F6E9-F1
#
_cell.length_a   1.000
_cell.length_b   1.000
_cell.length_c   1.000
_cell.angle_alpha   90.00
_cell.angle_beta   90.00
_cell.angle_gamma   90.00
#
_symmetry.space_group_name_H-M   'P 1'
#
loop_
_entity.id
_entity.type
_entity.pdbx_description
1 polymer ?
#
loop_
_entity_poly.entity_id
_entity_poly.type
_entity_poly.pdbx_seq_one_letter_code
_entity_poly.pdbx_strand_id
1 'polypeptide(L)'
;DQDMIRLSGIFRSVYLFSTPAVHLRDFKIETPLGDGYRAAELSVTAHVRDYAGDAEGAAYKVETQLYDADGHAVWSRPLTGSAALTASEVSVEYAKSVPSPRLWSAEDPYLY
;
A
#
# COMPACT_ATOMS: atom_id res chain seq x y z
N ASP A 1 -25.01 8.21 21.95
CA ASP A 1 -24.24 9.14 22.80
C ASP A 1 -23.07 8.34 23.35
N GLN A 2 -21.84 8.80 23.16
CA GLN A 2 -20.68 8.14 23.76
C GLN A 2 -20.49 8.72 25.17
N ASP A 3 -20.13 7.90 26.14
CA ASP A 3 -19.82 8.38 27.50
C ASP A 3 -18.44 9.05 27.51
N MET A 4 -18.42 10.32 27.08
CA MET A 4 -17.21 11.13 26.98
C MET A 4 -17.54 12.62 27.07
N ILE A 5 -16.52 13.43 27.40
CA ILE A 5 -16.64 14.88 27.43
C ILE A 5 -16.94 15.41 26.02
N ARG A 6 -17.91 16.31 25.92
CA ARG A 6 -18.22 17.00 24.67
C ARG A 6 -17.17 18.08 24.41
N LEU A 7 -16.29 17.82 23.46
CA LEU A 7 -15.24 18.74 23.01
C LEU A 7 -15.61 19.35 21.65
N SER A 8 -15.01 20.51 21.33
CA SER A 8 -15.22 21.21 20.07
C SER A 8 -13.93 21.86 19.56
N GLY A 9 -13.93 22.27 18.28
CA GLY A 9 -12.78 22.90 17.62
C GLY A 9 -12.02 21.96 16.69
N ILE A 10 -10.89 22.44 16.16
CA ILE A 10 -9.98 21.62 15.36
C ILE A 10 -9.13 20.80 16.33
N PHE A 11 -9.46 19.52 16.50
CA PHE A 11 -8.84 18.62 17.48
C PHE A 11 -7.86 17.60 16.85
N ARG A 12 -7.54 17.78 15.57
CA ARG A 12 -6.55 16.99 14.83
C ARG A 12 -5.69 17.90 13.96
N SER A 13 -4.57 17.36 13.51
CA SER A 13 -3.60 18.07 12.68
C SER A 13 -4.23 18.61 11.39
N VAL A 14 -3.80 19.81 11.00
CA VAL A 14 -4.05 20.42 9.70
C VAL A 14 -2.70 20.61 9.03
N TYR A 15 -2.58 20.20 7.78
CA TYR A 15 -1.34 20.29 7.02
C TYR A 15 -1.63 20.52 5.54
N LEU A 16 -0.60 20.97 4.82
CA LEU A 16 -0.57 21.05 3.36
C LEU A 16 0.52 20.12 2.84
N PHE A 17 0.28 19.53 1.68
CA PHE A 17 1.26 18.72 0.96
C PHE A 17 1.01 18.86 -0.54
N SER A 18 2.00 18.51 -1.35
CA SER A 18 1.93 18.55 -2.81
C SER A 18 2.46 17.24 -3.38
N THR A 19 1.80 16.74 -4.41
CA THR A 19 2.14 15.50 -5.11
C THR A 19 2.36 15.79 -6.59
N PRO A 20 3.08 14.91 -7.31
CA PRO A 20 3.14 14.97 -8.77
C PRO A 20 1.74 14.85 -9.39
N ALA A 21 1.57 15.34 -10.63
CA ALA A 21 0.30 15.29 -11.36
C ALA A 21 -0.28 13.86 -11.44
N VAL A 22 0.60 12.87 -11.67
CA VAL A 22 0.29 11.45 -11.59
C VAL A 22 0.93 10.85 -10.34
N HIS A 23 0.11 10.26 -9.46
CA HIS A 23 0.58 9.62 -8.23
C HIS A 23 -0.32 8.48 -7.78
N LEU A 24 0.15 7.70 -6.80
CA LEU A 24 -0.69 6.75 -6.07
C LEU A 24 -1.72 7.54 -5.26
N ARG A 25 -2.99 7.50 -5.69
CA ARG A 25 -4.10 8.08 -4.93
C ARG A 25 -4.37 7.26 -3.68
N ASP A 26 -4.31 5.94 -3.83
CA ASP A 26 -4.69 4.98 -2.81
C ASP A 26 -4.02 3.64 -3.05
N PHE A 27 -3.89 2.84 -2.00
CA PHE A 27 -3.42 1.48 -2.10
C PHE A 27 -4.00 0.61 -0.98
N LYS A 28 -4.16 -0.67 -1.27
CA LYS A 28 -4.58 -1.68 -0.33
C LYS A 28 -3.54 -2.78 -0.28
N ILE A 29 -3.15 -3.16 0.93
CA ILE A 29 -2.27 -4.30 1.19
C ILE A 29 -3.09 -5.36 1.92
N GLU A 30 -3.06 -6.58 1.39
CA GLU A 30 -3.62 -7.76 2.04
C GLU A 30 -2.54 -8.82 2.19
N THR A 31 -2.61 -9.56 3.29
CA THR A 31 -1.63 -10.60 3.61
C THR A 31 -2.31 -11.93 3.90
N PRO A 32 -2.93 -12.58 2.89
CA PRO A 32 -3.57 -13.87 3.11
C PRO A 32 -2.51 -14.90 3.55
N LEU A 33 -2.81 -15.61 4.63
CA LEU A 33 -1.98 -16.69 5.14
C LEU A 33 -2.39 -18.00 4.46
N GLY A 34 -1.39 -18.76 4.01
CA GLY A 34 -1.58 -20.11 3.51
C GLY A 34 -1.77 -21.13 4.65
N ASP A 35 -2.03 -22.38 4.25
CA ASP A 35 -2.28 -23.47 5.19
C ASP A 35 -1.16 -23.63 6.23
N GLY A 36 -1.57 -23.76 7.49
CA GLY A 36 -0.66 -23.91 8.62
C GLY A 36 0.16 -22.66 8.97
N TYR A 37 -0.16 -21.50 8.39
CA TYR A 37 0.48 -20.20 8.70
C TYR A 37 1.98 -20.13 8.42
N ARG A 38 2.50 -20.98 7.52
CA ARG A 38 3.93 -21.05 7.16
C ARG A 38 4.28 -20.31 5.87
N ALA A 39 3.28 -19.79 5.18
CA ALA A 39 3.43 -18.99 3.99
C ALA A 39 2.40 -17.86 4.02
N ALA A 40 2.75 -16.73 3.44
CA ALA A 40 1.83 -15.65 3.15
C ALA A 40 1.99 -15.22 1.69
N GLU A 41 1.05 -14.41 1.23
CA GLU A 41 1.20 -13.57 0.06
C GLU A 41 1.15 -12.10 0.48
N LEU A 42 1.87 -11.23 -0.20
CA LEU A 42 1.63 -9.78 -0.18
C LEU A 42 0.82 -9.44 -1.42
N SER A 43 -0.47 -9.19 -1.26
CA SER A 43 -1.37 -8.80 -2.34
C SER A 43 -1.54 -7.28 -2.30
N VAL A 44 -1.30 -6.63 -3.44
CA VAL A 44 -1.32 -5.17 -3.58
C VAL A 44 -2.38 -4.77 -4.58
N THR A 45 -3.28 -3.88 -4.16
CA THR A 45 -4.11 -3.09 -5.08
C THR A 45 -3.59 -1.66 -5.05
N ALA A 46 -3.25 -1.09 -6.20
CA ALA A 46 -2.77 0.28 -6.31
C ALA A 46 -3.65 1.09 -7.26
N HIS A 47 -4.08 2.26 -6.81
CA HIS A 47 -4.85 3.22 -7.59
C HIS A 47 -3.93 4.36 -8.04
N VAL A 48 -3.58 4.38 -9.32
CA VAL A 48 -2.77 5.44 -9.92
C VAL A 48 -3.71 6.42 -10.61
N ARG A 49 -3.58 7.71 -10.26
CA ARG A 49 -4.47 8.76 -10.78
C ARG A 49 -3.67 9.91 -11.37
N ASP A 50 -4.14 10.39 -12.51
CA ASP A 50 -3.77 11.66 -13.13
C ASP A 50 -4.77 12.75 -12.72
N TYR A 51 -4.26 13.82 -12.12
CA TYR A 51 -5.02 15.00 -11.74
C TYR A 51 -4.86 16.18 -12.72
N ALA A 52 -3.86 16.14 -13.60
CA ALA A 52 -3.65 17.16 -14.63
C ALA A 52 -4.46 16.87 -15.90
N GLY A 53 -4.75 15.59 -16.18
CA GLY A 53 -5.54 15.16 -17.33
C GLY A 53 -4.75 15.11 -18.64
N ASP A 54 -3.42 15.14 -18.58
CA ASP A 54 -2.51 15.13 -19.71
C ASP A 54 -1.70 13.83 -19.84
N ALA A 55 -1.96 12.84 -18.99
CA ALA A 55 -1.29 11.55 -18.99
C ALA A 55 -2.10 10.41 -19.65
N GLU A 56 -3.16 10.73 -20.41
CA GLU A 56 -3.93 9.73 -21.15
C GLU A 56 -3.04 8.99 -22.17
N GLY A 57 -3.06 7.66 -22.11
CA GLY A 57 -2.22 6.78 -22.93
C GLY A 57 -0.81 6.55 -22.38
N ALA A 58 -0.41 7.21 -21.29
CA ALA A 58 0.87 6.96 -20.64
C ALA A 58 0.86 5.66 -19.81
N ALA A 59 2.01 5.02 -19.73
CA ALA A 59 2.22 3.80 -18.93
C ALA A 59 3.17 4.07 -17.78
N TYR A 60 2.73 3.68 -16.59
CA TYR A 60 3.48 3.79 -15.34
C TYR A 60 3.76 2.40 -14.77
N LYS A 61 4.79 2.31 -13.94
CA LYS A 61 5.13 1.12 -13.19
C LYS A 61 5.07 1.44 -11.71
N VAL A 62 4.27 0.68 -10.97
CA VAL A 62 4.23 0.73 -9.50
C VAL A 62 5.20 -0.32 -8.98
N GLU A 63 6.19 0.09 -8.20
CA GLU A 63 7.14 -0.81 -7.54
C GLU A 63 6.80 -0.92 -6.05
N THR A 64 6.68 -2.14 -5.55
CA THR A 64 6.46 -2.46 -4.14
C THR A 64 7.61 -3.31 -3.64
N GLN A 65 8.28 -2.87 -2.57
CA GLN A 65 9.35 -3.62 -1.91
C GLN A 65 8.98 -3.84 -0.44
N LEU A 66 9.09 -5.10 -0.01
CA LEU A 66 8.94 -5.50 1.39
C LEU A 66 10.33 -5.55 2.04
N TYR A 67 10.44 -4.97 3.23
CA TYR A 67 11.64 -5.00 4.06
C TYR A 67 11.36 -5.80 5.33
N ASP A 68 12.40 -6.26 6.02
CA ASP A 68 12.29 -6.79 7.38
C ASP A 68 12.56 -5.70 8.42
N ALA A 69 12.43 -6.03 9.70
CA ALA A 69 12.65 -5.07 10.80
C ALA A 69 14.07 -4.48 10.85
N ASP A 70 15.05 -5.13 10.22
CA ASP A 70 16.44 -4.66 10.11
C ASP A 70 16.68 -3.85 8.82
N GLY A 71 15.64 -3.67 7.98
CA GLY A 71 15.69 -2.95 6.72
C GLY A 71 16.23 -3.77 5.55
N HIS A 72 16.37 -5.10 5.68
CA HIS A 72 16.77 -5.95 4.57
C HIS A 72 15.57 -6.26 3.67
N ALA A 73 15.80 -6.20 2.36
CA ALA A 73 14.79 -6.53 1.39
C ALA A 73 14.44 -8.04 1.45
N VAL A 74 13.15 -8.36 1.67
CA VAL A 74 12.65 -9.76 1.69
C VAL A 74 12.80 -10.43 0.33
N TRP A 75 12.71 -9.65 -0.74
CA TRP A 75 12.98 -10.11 -2.10
C TRP A 75 14.13 -9.32 -2.73
N SER A 76 14.91 -9.99 -3.58
CA SER A 76 16.00 -9.38 -4.34
C SER A 76 15.57 -8.35 -5.39
N ARG A 77 14.30 -8.35 -5.77
CA ARG A 77 13.70 -7.38 -6.69
C ARG A 77 12.30 -6.97 -6.21
N PRO A 78 11.92 -5.70 -6.39
CA PRO A 78 10.57 -5.24 -6.11
C PRO A 78 9.54 -6.06 -6.89
N LEU A 79 8.37 -6.20 -6.28
CA LEU A 79 7.15 -6.61 -6.96
C LEU A 79 6.64 -5.43 -7.79
N THR A 80 6.20 -5.68 -9.03
CA THR A 80 5.84 -4.61 -9.97
C THR A 80 4.43 -4.78 -10.54
N GLY A 81 3.64 -3.71 -10.52
CA GLY A 81 2.38 -3.59 -11.24
C GLY A 81 2.47 -2.61 -12.40
N SER A 82 1.85 -2.93 -13.54
CA SER A 82 1.82 -2.07 -14.72
C SER A 82 0.51 -1.27 -14.77
N ALA A 83 0.60 0.05 -14.69
CA ALA A 83 -0.53 0.98 -14.66
C ALA A 83 -0.58 1.78 -15.96
N ALA A 84 -1.39 1.33 -16.92
CA ALA A 84 -1.67 2.08 -18.14
C ALA A 84 -2.88 3.00 -17.92
N LEU A 85 -2.67 4.31 -17.98
CA LEU A 85 -3.73 5.30 -17.80
C LEU A 85 -4.50 5.47 -19.11
N THR A 86 -5.57 4.71 -19.27
CA THR A 86 -6.54 4.88 -20.38
C THR A 86 -7.67 5.85 -20.02
N ALA A 87 -7.68 6.33 -18.77
CA ALA A 87 -8.59 7.30 -18.20
C ALA A 87 -7.85 8.05 -17.07
N SER A 88 -8.56 8.91 -16.33
CA SER A 88 -7.96 9.66 -15.21
C SER A 88 -7.44 8.79 -14.06
N GLU A 89 -7.95 7.57 -13.88
CA GLU A 89 -7.48 6.64 -12.85
C GLU A 89 -7.44 5.20 -13.39
N VAL A 90 -6.45 4.44 -12.94
CA VAL A 90 -6.35 2.99 -13.18
C VAL A 90 -6.09 2.27 -11.86
N SER A 91 -6.75 1.11 -11.70
CA SER A 91 -6.50 0.17 -10.61
C SER A 91 -5.65 -0.99 -11.13
N VAL A 92 -4.59 -1.32 -10.41
CA VAL A 92 -3.72 -2.45 -10.73
C VAL A 92 -3.61 -3.37 -9.53
N GLU A 93 -3.69 -4.67 -9.80
CA GLU A 93 -3.62 -5.72 -8.78
C GLU A 93 -2.48 -6.67 -9.11
N TYR A 94 -1.65 -6.95 -8.12
CA TYR A 94 -0.49 -7.82 -8.27
C TYR A 94 -0.05 -8.34 -6.90
N ALA A 95 0.58 -9.51 -6.87
CA ALA A 95 0.90 -10.18 -5.63
C ALA A 95 2.21 -10.97 -5.68
N LYS A 96 2.79 -11.24 -4.51
CA LYS A 96 4.03 -12.03 -4.40
C LYS A 96 4.09 -12.80 -3.08
N SER A 97 4.56 -14.06 -3.17
CA SER A 97 4.69 -14.93 -2.00
C SER A 97 5.78 -14.45 -1.03
N VAL A 98 5.48 -14.60 0.27
CA VAL A 98 6.40 -14.41 1.40
C VAL A 98 6.52 -15.75 2.14
N PRO A 99 7.62 -16.51 1.92
CA PRO A 99 7.82 -17.78 2.59
C PRO A 99 8.23 -17.57 4.06
N SER A 100 7.73 -18.43 4.95
CA SER A 100 8.04 -18.41 6.38
C SER A 100 7.86 -17.03 7.03
N PRO A 101 6.67 -16.40 6.93
CA PRO A 101 6.47 -15.07 7.46
C PRO A 101 6.56 -15.10 9.00
N ARG A 102 7.27 -14.14 9.58
CA ARG A 102 7.07 -13.80 11.00
C ARG A 102 5.72 -13.11 11.16
N LEU A 103 4.85 -13.69 11.99
CA LEU A 103 3.46 -13.28 12.14
C LEU A 103 3.36 -12.16 13.19
N TRP A 104 2.54 -11.16 12.91
CA TRP A 104 2.16 -10.17 13.91
C TRP A 104 1.13 -10.76 14.87
N SER A 105 1.32 -10.53 16.17
CA SER A 105 0.31 -10.71 17.21
C SER A 105 0.49 -9.66 18.31
N ALA A 106 -0.43 -9.61 19.27
CA ALA A 106 -0.26 -8.75 20.44
C ALA A 106 0.94 -9.16 21.32
N GLU A 107 1.37 -10.43 21.25
CA GLU A 107 2.49 -10.98 22.01
C GLU A 107 3.82 -10.83 21.25
N ASP A 108 3.79 -10.90 19.92
CA ASP A 108 4.92 -10.65 19.01
C ASP A 108 4.51 -9.65 17.93
N PRO A 109 4.59 -8.33 18.19
CA PRO A 109 4.10 -7.29 17.29
C PRO A 109 5.10 -7.00 16.15
N TYR A 110 5.59 -8.05 15.49
CA TYR A 110 6.56 -7.93 14.41
C TYR A 110 5.98 -7.17 13.21
N LEU A 111 6.73 -6.20 12.70
CA LEU A 111 6.41 -5.43 11.51
C LEU A 111 7.52 -5.63 10.49
N TYR A 112 7.10 -5.75 9.23
CA TYR A 112 7.95 -5.68 8.05
C TYR A 112 8.12 -4.21 7.63
#